data_AF-A0A1Z2SKJ8-F1
#
_entry.id   AF-A0A1Z2SKJ8-F1
#
_cell.length_a   1.000
_cell.length_b   1.000
_cell.length_c   1.000
_cell.angle_alpha   90.00
_cell.angle_beta   90.00
_cell.angle_gamma   90.00
#
_symmetry.space_group_name_H-M   'P 1'
#
loop_
_entity.id
_entity.type
_entity.pdbx_description
1 polymer ?
#
loop_
_entity_poly.entity_id
_entity_poly.type
_entity_poly.pdbx_seq_one_letter_code
_entity_poly.pdbx_strand_id
1 'polypeptide(L)' 'MKKNYSEYSEQAVRNFMADLFETFDSQLKDSQDPRVELEFFGGTIEIRLLSFEGVYKPQLVALESESS' A
#
# COMPACT_ATOMS: atom_id res chain seq x y z
N MET A 1 14.76 -27.76 16.88
CA MET A 1 14.23 -26.43 16.51
C MET A 1 12.95 -26.63 15.72
N LYS A 2 11.77 -26.42 16.34
CA LYS A 2 10.52 -26.30 15.57
C LYS A 2 10.60 -24.96 14.85
N LYS A 3 10.70 -24.97 13.53
CA LYS A 3 10.58 -23.75 12.73
C LYS A 3 9.12 -23.28 12.88
N ASN A 4 8.91 -22.10 13.45
CA ASN A 4 7.57 -21.51 13.61
C ASN A 4 7.08 -21.00 12.25
N TYR A 5 6.63 -21.92 11.40
CA TYR A 5 6.16 -21.59 10.05
C TYR A 5 4.97 -20.60 10.04
N SER A 6 4.20 -20.50 11.13
CA SER A 6 3.07 -19.55 11.20
C SER A 6 3.53 -18.10 11.33
N GLU A 7 4.55 -17.81 12.14
CA GLU A 7 5.08 -16.44 12.32
C GLU A 7 5.66 -15.89 11.02
N TYR A 8 6.35 -16.74 10.24
CA TYR A 8 6.84 -16.36 8.90
C TYR A 8 5.70 -16.09 7.92
N SER A 9 4.64 -16.89 7.96
CA SER A 9 3.48 -16.68 7.08
C SER A 9 2.73 -15.39 7.39
N GLU A 10 2.61 -15.02 8.66
CA GLU A 10 1.98 -13.76 9.06
C GLU A 10 2.82 -12.55 8.65
N GLN A 11 4.14 -12.62 8.83
CA GLN A 11 5.03 -11.53 8.42
C GLN A 11 5.01 -11.33 6.90
N ALA A 12 5.00 -12.41 6.12
CA ALA A 12 4.94 -12.33 4.67
C ALA A 12 3.64 -11.65 4.20
N VAL A 13 2.49 -11.99 4.80
CA VAL A 13 1.22 -11.32 4.50
C VAL A 13 1.25 -9.85 4.89
N ARG A 14 1.80 -9.51 6.06
CA ARG A 14 1.92 -8.11 6.50
C ARG A 14 2.78 -7.28 5.55
N ASN A 15 3.92 -7.81 5.12
CA ASN A 15 4.80 -7.14 4.17
C ASN A 15 4.08 -6.94 2.83
N PHE A 16 3.42 -7.98 2.30
CA PHE A 16 2.65 -7.88 1.07
C PHE A 16 1.55 -6.81 1.15
N MET A 17 0.81 -6.75 2.26
CA MET A 17 -0.21 -5.72 2.46
C MET A 17 0.40 -4.31 2.52
N ALA A 18 1.55 -4.13 3.18
CA ALA A 18 2.25 -2.86 3.23
C ALA A 18 2.69 -2.39 1.84
N ASP A 19 3.28 -3.29 1.05
CA ASP A 19 3.72 -3.00 -0.33
C ASP A 19 2.54 -2.60 -1.22
N LEU A 20 1.39 -3.26 -1.08
CA LEU A 20 0.16 -2.90 -1.79
C LEU A 20 -0.31 -1.49 -1.43
N PHE A 21 -0.35 -1.15 -0.14
CA PHE A 21 -0.77 0.18 0.30
C PHE A 21 0.17 1.29 -0.16
N GLU A 22 1.49 1.07 -0.13
CA GLU A 22 2.46 2.04 -0.64
C GLU A 22 2.28 2.27 -2.15
N THR A 23 2.07 1.18 -2.90
CA THR A 23 1.81 1.25 -4.35
C THR A 23 0.53 2.04 -4.64
N PHE A 24 -0.57 1.75 -3.91
CA PHE A 24 -1.83 2.46 -4.09
C PHE A 24 -1.74 3.94 -3.69
N ASP A 25 -1.04 4.27 -2.60
CA ASP A 25 -0.83 5.67 -2.18
C ASP A 25 -0.08 6.46 -3.24
N SER A 26 0.95 5.87 -3.85
CA SER A 26 1.67 6.47 -4.98
C SER A 26 0.75 6.72 -6.18
N GLN A 27 -0.04 5.72 -6.58
CA GLN A 27 -0.98 5.84 -7.70
C GLN A 27 -2.08 6.88 -7.42
N LEU A 28 -2.59 6.96 -6.19
CA LEU A 28 -3.57 7.97 -5.77
C LEU A 28 -2.99 9.39 -5.86
N LYS A 29 -1.74 9.59 -5.41
CA LYS A 29 -1.05 10.89 -5.52
C LYS A 29 -0.91 11.34 -6.98
N ASP A 30 -0.70 10.39 -7.89
CA ASP A 30 -0.61 10.63 -9.33
C ASP A 30 -1.99 10.65 -10.04
N SER A 31 -3.09 10.69 -9.28
CA SER A 31 -4.47 10.70 -9.79
C SER A 31 -4.81 9.51 -10.70
N GLN A 32 -4.16 8.36 -10.50
CA GLN A 32 -4.43 7.12 -11.22
C GLN A 32 -5.51 6.27 -10.53
N ASP A 33 -6.14 5.35 -11.27
CA ASP A 33 -6.98 4.30 -10.67
C ASP A 33 -6.08 3.26 -9.97
N PRO A 34 -6.16 3.07 -8.64
CA PRO A 34 -5.15 2.28 -7.94
C PRO A 34 -5.37 0.78 -8.13
N ARG A 35 -4.40 0.13 -8.77
CA ARG A 35 -4.42 -1.29 -9.10
C ARG A 35 -3.02 -1.88 -9.24
N VAL A 36 -2.91 -3.17 -8.95
CA VAL A 36 -1.71 -3.99 -9.17
C VAL A 36 -2.09 -5.25 -9.92
N GLU A 37 -1.31 -5.58 -10.95
CA GLU A 37 -1.38 -6.88 -11.62
C GLU A 37 -0.23 -7.77 -11.12
N LEU A 38 -0.55 -9.01 -10.81
CA LEU A 38 0.39 -10.02 -10.34
C LEU A 38 0.30 -11.24 -11.25
N GLU A 39 1.44 -11.74 -11.70
CA GLU A 39 1.52 -13.03 -12.37
C GLU A 39 1.79 -14.13 -11.34
N PHE A 40 0.91 -15.14 -11.28
CA PHE A 40 1.06 -16.24 -10.32
C PHE A 40 0.53 -17.56 -10.90
N PHE A 41 1.35 -18.61 -10.86
CA PHE A 41 1.05 -19.95 -11.41
C PHE A 41 0.42 -19.93 -12.82
N GLY A 42 0.85 -18.99 -13.69
CA GLY A 42 0.34 -18.87 -15.05
C GLY A 42 -1.03 -18.20 -15.17
N GLY A 43 -1.57 -17.65 -14.08
CA GLY A 43 -2.71 -16.75 -14.07
C GLY A 43 -2.30 -15.32 -13.76
N THR A 44 -3.10 -14.38 -14.24
CA THR A 44 -2.98 -12.95 -13.88
C THR A 44 -4.03 -12.63 -12.83
N ILE A 45 -3.61 -12.02 -11.73
CA ILE A 45 -4.47 -11.53 -10.65
C ILE A 45 -4.42 -10.01 -10.68
N GLU A 46 -5.57 -9.36 -10.81
CA GLU A 46 -5.69 -7.91 -10.61
C GLU A 46 -6.22 -7.65 -9.19
N ILE A 47 -5.55 -6.76 -8.47
CA ILE A 47 -5.98 -6.25 -7.16
C ILE A 47 -6.27 -4.77 -7.33
N ARG A 48 -7.51 -4.35 -7.06
CA ARG A 48 -7.95 -2.96 -7.15
C ARG A 48 -8.31 -2.41 -5.79
N LEU A 49 -7.89 -1.19 -5.49
CA LEU A 49 -8.33 -0.48 -4.30
C LEU A 49 -9.72 0.11 -4.55
N LEU A 50 -10.75 -0.49 -3.93
CA LEU A 50 -12.14 -0.04 -4.12
C LEU A 50 -12.45 1.23 -3.32
N SER A 51 -11.95 1.30 -2.10
CA SER A 51 -12.13 2.42 -1.18
C SER A 51 -11.08 2.37 -0.10
N PHE A 52 -10.60 3.53 0.34
CA PHE A 52 -9.70 3.65 1.48
C PHE A 52 -10.29 4.63 2.49
N GLU A 53 -10.73 4.12 3.63
CA GLU A 53 -11.28 4.92 4.75
C GLU A 53 -10.22 5.30 5.79
N GLY A 54 -8.93 5.14 5.45
CA GLY A 54 -7.86 5.52 6.37
C GLY A 54 -7.92 7.00 6.69
N VAL A 55 -7.57 7.35 7.94
CA VAL A 55 -7.45 8.75 8.36
C VAL A 55 -6.18 9.32 7.72
N TYR A 56 -6.24 9.68 6.44
CA TYR A 56 -5.21 10.50 5.82
C TYR A 56 -5.28 11.87 6.49
N LYS A 57 -4.47 12.08 7.54
CA LYS A 57 -4.12 13.43 7.96
C LYS A 57 -3.02 13.85 6.99
N PRO A 58 -3.33 14.66 5.94
CA PRO A 58 -2.25 15.37 5.30
C PRO A 58 -1.53 16.08 6.44
N GLN A 59 -0.25 15.78 6.65
CA GLN A 59 0.58 16.69 7.39
C GLN A 59 0.57 17.94 6.51
N LEU A 60 -0.35 18.86 6.83
CA LEU A 60 -0.24 20.25 6.48
C LEU A 60 1.08 20.68 7.10
N VAL A 61 2.16 20.45 6.36
CA VAL A 61 3.38 21.21 6.52
C VAL A 61 2.89 22.62 6.29
N ALA A 62 2.73 23.34 7.40
CA ALA A 62 2.41 24.74 7.38
C ALA A 62 3.45 25.36 6.45
N LEU A 63 2.99 25.80 5.28
CA LEU A 63 3.68 26.82 4.54
C LEU A 63 3.57 28.04 5.44
N GLU A 64 4.48 28.14 6.42
CA GLU A 64 4.88 29.42 6.95
C GLU A 64 5.50 30.15 5.77
N SER A 65 4.61 30.85 5.06
CA SER A 65 4.96 31.98 4.24
C SER A 65 5.60 33.01 5.16
N GLU A 66 6.89 32.83 5.44
CA GLU A 66 7.76 33.97 5.70
C GLU A 66 7.85 34.73 4.38
N SER A 67 6.93 35.66 4.21
CA SER A 67 6.94 36.64 3.14
C SER A 67 6.61 37.99 3.75
N SER A 68 7.70 38.77 3.87
CA SER A 68 7.81 40.23 4.04
C SER A 68 7.61 40.83 5.42
#